data_AF-A0A2H0C5Q3-F1
#
_entry.id   AF-A0A2H0C5Q3-F1
#
_cell.length_a   1.000
_cell.length_b   1.000
_cell.length_c   1.000
_cell.angle_alpha   90.00
_cell.angle_beta   90.00
_cell.angle_gamma   90.00
#
_symmetry.space_group_name_H-M   'P 1'
#
loop_
_entity.id
_entity.type
_entity.pdbx_description
1 polymer ?
#
loop_
_entity_poly.entity_id
_entity_poly.type
_entity_poly.pdbx_seq_one_letter_code
_entity_poly.pdbx_strand_id
1 'polypeptide(L)' 'MIVLDPMKTGIFIGRFQPFHDGHRKCVAKILEERDHCIILVRDTERTEKNPFDTAKR' A
#
# COMPACT_ATOMS: atom_id res chain seq x y z
N MET A 1 -7.90 -17.14 -30.49
CA MET A 1 -7.68 -17.48 -29.07
C MET A 1 -7.48 -16.18 -28.31
N ILE A 2 -8.48 -15.71 -27.58
CA ILE A 2 -8.32 -14.56 -26.68
C ILE A 2 -7.82 -15.16 -25.36
N VAL A 3 -6.55 -14.92 -25.04
CA VAL A 3 -6.02 -15.22 -23.70
C VAL A 3 -6.32 -13.98 -22.86
N LEU A 4 -7.28 -14.10 -21.93
CA LEU A 4 -7.44 -13.10 -20.89
C LEU A 4 -6.38 -13.43 -19.83
N ASP A 5 -5.32 -12.61 -19.74
CA ASP A 5 -4.39 -12.69 -18.62
C ASP A 5 -5.20 -12.38 -17.34
N PRO A 6 -5.17 -13.25 -16.32
CA PRO A 6 -5.92 -13.00 -15.10
C PRO A 6 -5.37 -11.74 -14.44
N MET A 7 -6.25 -10.84 -14.01
CA MET A 7 -5.87 -9.60 -13.33
C MET A 7 -4.95 -9.89 -12.14
N LYS A 8 -3.79 -9.23 -12.11
CA LYS A 8 -2.76 -9.41 -11.09
C LYS A 8 -2.83 -8.26 -10.10
N THR A 9 -2.95 -8.59 -8.82
CA THR A 9 -3.00 -7.62 -7.73
C THR A 9 -1.72 -7.69 -6.91
N GLY A 10 -1.07 -6.55 -6.70
CA GLY A 10 -0.01 -6.39 -5.72
C GLY A 10 -0.58 -5.96 -4.37
N ILE A 11 0.06 -6.41 -3.29
CA ILE A 11 -0.29 -6.02 -1.92
C ILE A 11 0.87 -5.22 -1.32
N PHE A 12 0.55 -4.05 -0.75
CA PHE A 12 1.50 -3.23 -0.01
C PHE A 12 1.05 -3.07 1.44
N ILE A 13 1.88 -3.56 2.38
CA ILE A 13 1.55 -3.58 3.80
C ILE A 13 2.45 -2.61 4.54
N GLY A 14 1.88 -1.75 5.39
CA GLY A 14 2.68 -0.80 6.15
C GLY A 14 1.95 -0.13 7.30
N ARG A 15 2.73 0.52 8.16
CA ARG A 15 2.20 1.41 9.21
C ARG A 15 1.95 2.82 8.69
N PHE A 16 2.73 3.30 7.73
CA PHE A 16 2.52 4.64 7.12
C PHE A 16 2.42 5.77 8.17
N GLN A 17 3.42 5.86 9.05
CA GLN A 17 3.44 6.76 10.22
C GLN A 17 4.50 7.88 10.06
N PRO A 18 4.37 8.88 9.16
CA PRO A 18 3.32 9.10 8.16
C PRO A 18 3.61 8.42 6.81
N PHE A 19 2.68 8.51 5.87
CA PHE A 19 2.96 8.27 4.46
C PHE A 19 3.97 9.31 3.92
N HIS A 20 4.87 8.89 3.03
CA HIS A 20 5.96 9.74 2.52
C HIS A 20 6.40 9.26 1.13
N ASP A 21 7.31 9.97 0.47
CA ASP A 21 7.70 9.71 -0.93
C ASP A 21 8.22 8.29 -1.20
N GLY A 22 8.94 7.69 -0.25
CA GLY A 22 9.33 6.28 -0.34
C GLY A 22 8.14 5.35 -0.54
N HIS A 23 7.05 5.52 0.23
CA HIS A 23 5.83 4.73 0.08
C HIS A 23 5.14 5.00 -1.26
N ARG A 24 5.11 6.26 -1.72
CA ARG A 24 4.58 6.62 -3.06
C ARG A 24 5.32 5.89 -4.18
N LYS A 25 6.66 5.82 -4.09
CA LYS A 25 7.49 5.10 -5.06
C LYS A 25 7.19 3.60 -5.05
N CYS A 26 6.95 2.99 -3.89
CA CYS A 26 6.54 1.58 -3.80
C CYS A 26 5.19 1.32 -4.48
N VAL A 27 4.18 2.17 -4.23
CA VAL A 27 2.86 2.04 -4.88
C VAL A 27 2.99 2.20 -6.39
N ALA A 28 3.75 3.19 -6.86
CA ALA A 28 4.01 3.37 -8.29
C ALA A 28 4.67 2.14 -8.91
N LYS A 29 5.68 1.58 -8.24
CA LYS A 29 6.38 0.37 -8.70
C LYS A 29 5.46 -0.84 -8.79
N ILE A 30 4.51 -0.99 -7.85
CA ILE A 30 3.52 -2.06 -7.91
C ILE A 30 2.61 -1.88 -9.12
N LEU A 31 2.12 -0.67 -9.36
CA LEU A 31 1.22 -0.36 -10.48
C LEU A 31 1.91 -0.40 -11.85
N GLU A 32 3.24 -0.35 -11.92
CA GLU A 32 4.00 -0.63 -13.14
C GLU A 32 3.92 -2.11 -13.57
N GLU A 33 3.73 -3.01 -12.62
CA GLU A 33 3.84 -4.47 -12.83
C GLU A 33 2.52 -5.23 -12.62
N ARG A 34 1.53 -4.58 -11.99
CA ARG A 34 0.27 -5.17 -11.54
C ARG A 34 -0.88 -4.26 -11.94
N ASP A 35 -2.02 -4.87 -12.23
CA ASP A 35 -3.24 -4.14 -12.60
C ASP A 35 -3.81 -3.36 -11.40
N HIS A 36 -3.64 -3.90 -10.19
CA HIS A 36 -4.15 -3.33 -8.95
C HIS A 36 -3.10 -3.31 -7.84
N CYS A 37 -3.20 -2.31 -6.96
CA CYS A 37 -2.46 -2.25 -5.71
C CYS A 37 -3.44 -2.15 -4.53
N ILE A 38 -3.47 -3.17 -3.67
CA ILE A 38 -4.21 -3.13 -2.40
C ILE A 38 -3.24 -2.68 -1.31
N ILE A 39 -3.57 -1.59 -0.63
CA ILE A 39 -2.79 -1.08 0.50
C ILE A 39 -3.44 -1.56 1.80
N LEU A 40 -2.70 -2.34 2.58
CA LEU A 40 -3.12 -2.80 3.89
C LEU A 40 -2.45 -1.94 4.96
N VAL A 41 -3.24 -1.09 5.59
CA VAL A 41 -2.80 -0.23 6.69
C VAL A 41 -2.88 -1.02 7.99
N ARG A 42 -1.72 -1.22 8.65
CA ARG A 42 -1.69 -1.92 9.93
C ARG A 42 -2.33 -1.04 11.00
N ASP A 43 -3.29 -1.62 11.73
CA ASP A 43 -3.82 -1.02 12.94
C ASP A 43 -2.77 -1.11 14.06
N THR A 44 -2.48 0.01 14.71
CA THR A 44 -1.40 0.11 15.69
C THR A 44 -1.81 1.06 16.81
N GLU A 45 -1.47 0.72 18.05
CA GLU A 45 -1.62 1.62 19.19
C GLU A 45 -0.88 2.94 18.97
N ARG A 46 -1.49 4.03 19.43
CA ARG A 46 -0.93 5.38 19.33
C ARG A 46 0.24 5.54 20.29
N THR A 47 1.40 5.80 19.73
CA THR A 47 2.66 6.01 20.47
C THR A 47 3.48 7.10 19.78
N GLU A 48 4.59 7.53 20.37
CA GLU A 48 5.52 8.46 19.71
C GLU A 48 6.01 7.94 18.34
N LYS A 49 6.15 6.62 18.19
CA LYS A 49 6.56 5.96 16.94
C LYS A 49 5.39 5.69 15.98
N ASN A 50 4.15 5.79 16.45
CA ASN A 50 2.92 5.62 15.68
C ASN A 50 1.97 6.81 15.96
N PRO A 51 2.33 8.03 15.56
CA PRO A 51 1.61 9.23 16.00
C PRO A 51 0.21 9.40 15.37
N PHE A 52 -0.08 8.73 14.25
CA PHE A 52 -1.33 8.84 13.50
C PHE A 52 -2.26 7.64 13.73
N ASP A 53 -3.53 7.94 14.00
CA ASP A 53 -4.60 6.94 14.07
C ASP A 53 -4.78 6.26 12.70
N THR A 54 -5.23 5.01 12.66
CA THR A 54 -5.42 4.25 11.40
C THR A 54 -6.32 4.96 10.41
N ALA A 55 -7.40 5.61 10.86
CA ALA A 55 -8.32 6.34 10.00
C ALA A 55 -7.77 7.67 9.44
N LYS A 56 -6.60 8.13 9.92
CA LYS A 56 -5.94 9.38 9.47
C LYS A 56 -4.77 9.13 8.53
N ARG A 57 -4.50 7.87 8.21
CA ARG A 57 -3.42 7.41 7.33
C ARG A 57 -4.02 6.90 6.02
#